data_AF-A0A2A5M5Z6-F1
#
_entry.id   AF-A0A2A5M5Z6-F1
#
_cell.length_a   1.000
_cell.length_b   1.000
_cell.length_c   1.000
_cell.angle_alpha   90.00
_cell.angle_beta   90.00
_cell.angle_gamma   90.00
#
_symmetry.space_group_name_H-M   'P 1'
#
loop_
_entity.id
_entity.type
_entity.pdbx_description
1 polymer ?
#
loop_
_entity_poly.entity_id
_entity_poly.type
_entity_poly.pdbx_seq_one_letter_code
_entity_poly.pdbx_strand_id
1 'polypeptide(L)'
;MKKKILYIVVFFVVLILALFIVLKNGIVISSIQFDFLKLEQLYIKLDKKLIVRAKNITINETQNSEISSQTHSSDNASTEILKITKNLKYLYTFVEEIDIQNLNIKDNHVRILFKDNEFFIDNDLLFLKLTLQRQNKELIAGIKKLLLKDYDLNIDGNLSINTKSEFYYFQGRATGELLDFNASISYKDKNLAYKIEDLNIRNITEIFKRVNKRIELPQSLNLWMAYRAKGEFYHLDYLQGFIDFTKNNYYLDNI
;
A
#
# COMPACT_ATOMS: atom_id res chain seq x y z
N MET A 1 20.93 -42.33 14.72
CA MET A 1 20.63 -40.97 14.19
C MET A 1 19.21 -40.48 14.49
N LYS A 2 18.15 -41.30 14.36
CA LYS A 2 16.74 -40.89 14.61
C LYS A 2 16.46 -40.27 16.01
N LYS A 3 17.05 -40.81 17.08
CA LYS A 3 16.89 -40.26 18.45
C LYS A 3 17.46 -38.84 18.61
N LYS A 4 18.58 -38.52 17.95
CA LYS A 4 19.20 -37.17 18.02
C LYS A 4 18.34 -36.11 17.31
N ILE A 5 17.75 -36.46 16.17
CA ILE A 5 16.81 -35.60 15.44
C ILE A 5 15.56 -35.32 16.29
N LEU A 6 15.02 -36.34 16.97
CA LEU A 6 13.87 -36.17 17.84
C LEU A 6 14.14 -35.17 18.98
N TYR A 7 15.30 -35.25 19.64
CA TYR A 7 15.65 -34.29 20.70
C TYR A 7 15.77 -32.85 20.18
N ILE A 8 16.32 -32.66 18.98
CA ILE A 8 16.40 -31.34 18.34
C ILE A 8 14.99 -30.81 18.05
N VAL A 9 14.10 -31.64 17.49
CA VAL A 9 12.71 -31.24 17.21
C VAL A 9 11.98 -30.88 18.50
N VAL A 10 12.09 -31.70 19.54
CA VAL A 10 11.47 -31.43 20.85
C VAL A 10 11.99 -30.12 21.44
N PHE A 11 13.30 -29.87 21.36
CA PHE A 11 13.90 -28.62 21.82
C PHE A 11 13.28 -27.41 21.12
N PHE A 12 13.15 -27.43 19.79
CA PHE A 12 12.51 -26.34 19.04
C PHE A 12 11.03 -26.17 19.38
N VAL A 13 10.28 -27.26 19.58
CA VAL A 13 8.87 -27.18 19.99
C VAL A 13 8.74 -26.52 21.36
N VAL A 14 9.58 -26.91 22.32
CA VAL A 14 9.61 -26.28 23.66
C VAL A 14 9.99 -24.80 23.56
N LEU A 15 10.97 -24.45 22.72
CA LEU A 15 11.38 -23.06 22.50
C LEU A 15 10.25 -22.21 21.90
N ILE A 16 9.53 -22.73 20.91
CA ILE A 16 8.38 -22.05 20.28
C ILE A 16 7.24 -21.88 21.30
N LEU A 17 6.95 -22.90 22.11
CA LEU A 17 5.94 -22.82 23.17
C LEU A 17 6.30 -21.78 24.22
N ALA A 18 7.57 -21.75 24.66
CA ALA A 18 8.05 -20.74 25.59
C ALA A 18 7.90 -19.33 25.01
N LEU A 19 8.32 -19.12 23.76
CA LEU A 19 8.18 -17.84 23.06
C LEU A 19 6.70 -17.42 22.93
N PHE A 20 5.82 -18.36 22.61
CA PHE A 20 4.38 -18.12 22.52
C PHE A 20 3.79 -17.69 23.87
N ILE A 21 4.17 -18.33 24.98
CA ILE A 21 3.73 -17.94 26.32
C ILE A 21 4.21 -16.53 26.67
N VAL A 22 5.47 -16.20 26.35
CA VAL A 22 6.03 -14.85 26.56
C VAL A 22 5.24 -13.82 25.74
N LEU A 23 5.03 -14.05 24.45
CA LEU A 23 4.27 -13.14 23.59
C LEU A 23 2.80 -13.01 24.01
N LYS A 24 2.19 -14.08 24.55
CA LYS A 24 0.82 -14.04 25.08
C LYS A 24 0.68 -13.10 26.27
N ASN A 25 1.67 -13.08 27.17
CA ASN A 25 1.69 -12.13 28.29
C ASN A 25 2.08 -10.72 27.85
N GLY A 26 2.81 -10.61 26.73
CA GLY A 26 3.28 -9.37 26.15
C GLY A 26 4.71 -9.05 26.58
N ILE A 27 5.43 -8.38 25.69
CA ILE A 27 6.80 -7.94 25.87
C ILE A 27 6.81 -6.41 25.79
N VAL A 28 7.43 -5.77 26.78
CA VAL A 28 7.68 -4.33 26.78
C VAL A 28 9.18 -4.10 26.70
N ILE A 29 9.60 -3.28 25.74
CA ILE A 29 10.98 -2.87 25.53
C ILE A 29 11.01 -1.34 25.61
N SER A 30 11.60 -0.82 26.68
CA SER A 30 11.69 0.63 26.90
C SER A 30 12.55 1.31 25.84
N SER A 31 13.75 0.77 25.60
CA SER A 31 14.66 1.24 24.56
C SER A 31 15.66 0.13 24.22
N ILE A 32 15.92 -0.07 22.94
CA ILE A 32 17.00 -0.90 22.41
C ILE A 32 17.69 -0.11 21.32
N GLN A 33 19.02 -0.11 21.33
CA GLN A 33 19.83 0.53 20.32
C GLN A 33 20.93 -0.43 19.85
N PHE A 34 20.84 -0.79 18.59
CA PHE A 34 21.86 -1.49 17.81
C PHE A 34 22.25 -0.60 16.62
N ASP A 35 23.40 -0.87 16.00
CA ASP A 35 23.87 -0.11 14.84
C ASP A 35 22.85 -0.10 13.69
N PHE A 36 22.13 -1.23 13.51
CA PHE A 36 21.13 -1.43 12.46
C PHE A 36 19.69 -1.12 12.87
N LEU A 37 19.41 -0.95 14.17
CA LEU A 37 18.04 -0.85 14.68
C LEU A 37 17.97 -0.08 16.00
N LYS A 38 17.13 0.95 16.02
CA LYS A 38 16.73 1.65 17.25
C LYS A 38 15.24 1.46 17.49
N LEU A 39 14.88 1.05 18.70
CA LEU A 39 13.50 0.84 19.13
C LEU A 39 13.24 1.61 20.41
N GLU A 40 12.14 2.35 20.48
CA GLU A 40 11.73 3.06 21.69
C GLU A 40 10.25 2.75 22.00
N GLN A 41 10.00 2.39 23.26
CA GLN A 41 8.68 2.06 23.81
C GLN A 41 7.94 1.01 22.98
N LEU A 42 8.63 -0.07 22.61
CA LEU A 42 8.04 -1.17 21.85
C LEU A 42 7.24 -2.07 22.81
N TYR A 43 5.99 -2.32 22.46
CA TYR A 43 5.11 -3.29 23.06
C TYR A 43 4.66 -4.28 22.00
N ILE A 44 4.85 -5.57 22.24
CA ILE A 44 4.37 -6.65 21.37
C ILE A 44 3.61 -7.64 22.22
N LYS A 45 2.40 -7.99 21.79
CA LYS A 45 1.60 -9.05 22.39
C LYS A 45 0.90 -9.88 21.31
N LEU A 46 0.86 -11.19 21.51
CA LEU A 46 0.14 -12.14 20.66
C LEU A 46 -0.84 -12.93 21.52
N ASP A 47 -2.08 -12.45 21.63
CA ASP A 47 -3.16 -13.20 22.30
C ASP A 47 -4.01 -13.94 21.25
N LYS A 48 -5.18 -13.41 20.89
CA LYS A 48 -5.96 -13.92 19.75
C LYS A 48 -5.46 -13.38 18.42
N LYS A 49 -4.96 -12.15 18.44
CA LYS A 49 -4.38 -11.43 17.32
C LYS A 49 -3.15 -10.65 17.80
N LEU A 50 -2.39 -10.17 16.83
CA LEU A 50 -1.18 -9.40 17.07
C LEU A 50 -1.53 -7.96 17.51
N ILE A 51 -0.88 -7.51 18.58
CA ILE A 51 -0.86 -6.12 19.03
C ILE A 51 0.60 -5.65 18.99
N VAL A 52 0.86 -4.58 18.25
CA VAL A 52 2.17 -3.91 18.21
C VAL A 52 1.97 -2.43 18.49
N ARG A 53 2.70 -1.90 19.46
CA ARG A 53 2.80 -0.45 19.68
C ARG A 53 4.25 -0.05 19.76
N ALA A 54 4.62 1.06 19.13
CA ALA A 54 5.97 1.59 19.22
C ALA A 54 5.93 3.11 19.07
N LYS A 55 6.73 3.81 19.88
CA LYS A 55 6.90 5.25 19.72
C LYS A 55 7.83 5.55 18.55
N ASN A 56 9.04 4.98 18.57
CA ASN A 56 10.02 5.15 17.51
C ASN A 56 10.60 3.79 17.09
N ILE A 57 10.65 3.56 15.78
CA ILE A 57 11.39 2.47 15.15
C ILE A 57 12.28 3.11 14.10
N THR A 58 13.60 2.98 14.23
CA THR A 58 14.56 3.44 13.22
C THR A 58 15.34 2.25 12.71
N ILE A 59 15.27 2.01 11.41
CA ILE A 59 16.04 0.96 10.74
C ILE A 59 17.17 1.64 9.99
N ASN A 60 18.39 1.41 10.45
CA ASN A 60 19.60 1.89 9.78
C ASN A 60 20.10 0.78 8.87
N GLU A 61 20.11 0.98 7.56
CA GLU A 61 20.83 0.06 6.68
C GLU A 61 22.33 0.23 6.93
N THR A 62 22.99 -0.84 7.37
CA THR A 62 24.45 -0.89 7.34
C THR A 62 24.88 -1.07 5.89
N GLN A 63 25.94 -0.35 5.49
CA GLN A 63 26.47 -0.31 4.11
C GLN A 63 26.79 -1.69 3.49
N ASN A 64 26.79 -2.76 4.30
CA ASN A 64 27.09 -4.14 3.88
C ASN A 64 25.85 -5.04 3.74
N SER A 65 24.64 -4.49 3.78
CA SER A 65 23.44 -5.27 3.48
C SER A 65 23.18 -5.31 1.97
N GLU A 66 23.93 -6.18 1.27
CA GLU A 66 23.63 -6.67 -0.08
C GLU A 66 22.35 -7.56 -0.10
N ILE A 67 21.36 -7.24 0.73
CA ILE A 67 20.03 -7.82 0.64
C ILE A 67 19.21 -6.81 -0.16
N SER A 68 19.30 -6.95 -1.48
CA SER A 68 18.44 -6.31 -2.49
C SER A 68 18.82 -4.87 -2.88
N SER A 69 20.05 -4.65 -3.31
CA SER A 69 20.33 -3.70 -4.40
C SER A 69 19.82 -4.28 -5.74
N GLN A 70 18.53 -4.59 -5.81
CA GLN A 70 17.82 -4.85 -7.05
C GLN A 70 16.76 -3.80 -7.22
N THR A 71 16.96 -2.99 -8.26
CA THR A 71 16.14 -1.91 -8.77
C THR A 71 16.19 -0.62 -7.95
N HIS A 72 16.56 0.45 -8.64
CA HIS A 72 15.88 1.74 -8.52
C HIS A 72 14.36 1.49 -8.65
N SER A 73 13.72 0.91 -7.64
CA SER A 73 12.29 1.06 -7.48
C SER A 73 12.15 2.51 -7.07
N SER A 74 11.75 3.37 -8.01
CA SER A 74 11.25 4.69 -7.66
C SER A 74 10.20 4.48 -6.58
N ASP A 75 10.50 4.81 -5.33
CA ASP A 75 9.52 4.84 -4.26
C ASP A 75 8.39 5.76 -4.73
N ASN A 76 7.31 5.15 -5.21
CA ASN A 76 6.20 5.85 -5.83
C ASN A 76 4.91 5.38 -5.15
N ALA A 77 3.94 6.27 -5.07
CA ALA A 77 2.70 6.00 -4.35
C ALA A 77 1.97 4.75 -4.88
N SER A 78 2.07 4.42 -6.17
CA SER A 78 1.41 3.26 -6.76
C SER A 78 1.94 1.92 -6.24
N THR A 79 3.25 1.78 -6.09
CA THR A 79 3.84 0.56 -5.51
C THR A 79 3.47 0.40 -4.04
N GLU A 80 3.41 1.48 -3.28
CA GLU A 80 2.96 1.44 -1.89
C GLU A 80 1.48 1.09 -1.77
N ILE A 81 0.60 1.71 -2.56
CA ILE A 81 -0.83 1.39 -2.58
C ILE A 81 -1.04 -0.09 -2.90
N LEU A 82 -0.27 -0.63 -3.86
CA LEU A 82 -0.35 -2.05 -4.19
C LEU A 82 0.09 -2.95 -3.03
N LYS A 83 1.21 -2.61 -2.35
CA LYS A 83 1.68 -3.32 -1.16
C LYS A 83 0.64 -3.28 -0.04
N ILE A 84 0.06 -2.12 0.25
CA ILE A 84 -1.00 -1.97 1.25
C ILE A 84 -2.20 -2.84 0.88
N THR A 85 -2.71 -2.68 -0.35
CA THR A 85 -3.90 -3.38 -0.84
C THR A 85 -3.79 -4.91 -0.72
N LYS A 86 -2.65 -5.48 -1.14
CA LYS A 86 -2.39 -6.93 -1.02
C LYS A 86 -2.38 -7.42 0.43
N ASN A 87 -1.94 -6.57 1.36
CA ASN A 87 -1.76 -6.92 2.75
C ASN A 87 -2.97 -6.61 3.64
N LEU A 88 -3.98 -5.87 3.17
CA LEU A 88 -5.20 -5.56 3.94
C LEU A 88 -5.90 -6.81 4.49
N LYS A 89 -5.96 -7.90 3.71
CA LYS A 89 -6.57 -9.16 4.16
C LYS A 89 -5.84 -9.76 5.36
N TYR A 90 -4.52 -9.65 5.41
CA TYR A 90 -3.69 -10.16 6.49
C TYR A 90 -3.75 -9.25 7.71
N LEU A 91 -3.70 -7.93 7.50
CA LEU A 91 -3.91 -6.93 8.54
C LEU A 91 -5.22 -7.21 9.29
N TYR A 92 -6.35 -7.26 8.57
CA TYR A 92 -7.66 -7.49 9.18
C TYR A 92 -7.76 -8.85 9.92
N THR A 93 -7.14 -9.90 9.36
CA THR A 93 -7.26 -11.25 9.88
C THR A 93 -6.41 -11.48 11.12
N PHE A 94 -5.16 -11.00 11.12
CA PHE A 94 -4.16 -11.37 12.12
C PHE A 94 -3.82 -10.27 13.11
N VAL A 95 -4.18 -9.03 12.84
CA VAL A 95 -3.84 -7.88 13.67
C VAL A 95 -5.08 -7.37 14.40
N GLU A 96 -4.92 -7.08 15.67
CA GLU A 96 -5.91 -6.38 16.48
C GLU A 96 -5.55 -4.90 16.59
N GLU A 97 -4.26 -4.61 16.80
CA GLU A 97 -3.79 -3.23 16.87
C GLU A 97 -2.35 -3.10 16.34
N ILE A 98 -2.12 -2.06 15.54
CA ILE A 98 -0.79 -1.52 15.25
C ILE A 98 -0.83 -0.04 15.57
N ASP A 99 0.07 0.46 16.40
CA ASP A 99 0.26 1.90 16.62
C ASP A 99 1.76 2.20 16.59
N ILE A 100 2.24 2.64 15.44
CA ILE A 100 3.64 3.03 15.23
C ILE A 100 3.63 4.53 14.93
N GLN A 101 4.08 5.32 15.92
CA GLN A 101 4.01 6.78 15.83
C GLN A 101 5.06 7.35 14.87
N ASN A 102 6.25 6.75 14.85
CA ASN A 102 7.35 7.14 13.99
C ASN A 102 8.18 5.92 13.58
N LEU A 103 8.03 5.49 12.34
CA LEU A 103 8.90 4.54 11.67
C LEU A 103 9.80 5.31 10.71
N ASN A 104 11.11 5.28 10.93
CA ASN A 104 12.09 5.88 10.04
C ASN A 104 12.89 4.78 9.33
N ILE A 105 12.78 4.77 8.00
CA ILE A 105 13.56 3.91 7.10
C ILE A 105 14.17 4.80 6.03
N LYS A 106 15.50 4.94 5.98
CA LYS A 106 16.20 5.80 5.00
C LYS A 106 15.65 7.23 4.94
N ASP A 107 15.43 7.84 6.11
CA ASP A 107 14.85 9.19 6.25
C ASP A 107 13.38 9.34 5.80
N ASN A 108 12.74 8.27 5.34
CA ASN A 108 11.29 8.25 5.11
C ASN A 108 10.57 8.01 6.43
N HIS A 109 9.77 9.00 6.83
CA HIS A 109 9.03 8.99 8.08
C HIS A 109 7.63 8.44 7.81
N VAL A 110 7.30 7.34 8.48
CA VAL A 110 6.02 6.64 8.32
C VAL A 110 5.31 6.57 9.66
N ARG A 111 4.03 6.97 9.68
CA ARG A 111 3.12 6.73 10.79
C ARG A 111 2.09 5.69 10.38
N ILE A 112 1.84 4.70 11.24
CA ILE A 112 0.89 3.61 10.96
C ILE A 112 -0.02 3.44 12.17
N LEU A 113 -1.33 3.44 11.94
CA LEU A 113 -2.32 3.03 12.94
C LEU A 113 -3.28 2.02 12.31
N PHE A 114 -3.53 0.92 13.02
CA PHE A 114 -4.68 0.07 12.82
C PHE A 114 -5.31 -0.18 14.19
N LYS A 115 -6.55 0.26 14.39
CA LYS A 115 -7.29 0.03 15.64
C LYS A 115 -8.77 0.20 15.39
N ASP A 116 -9.60 -0.61 16.04
CA ASP A 116 -11.07 -0.53 15.94
C ASP A 116 -11.57 -0.58 14.49
N ASN A 117 -10.87 -1.36 13.65
CA ASN A 117 -11.06 -1.49 12.21
C ASN A 117 -10.82 -0.20 11.38
N GLU A 118 -10.32 0.87 11.99
CA GLU A 118 -9.77 2.01 11.26
C GLU A 118 -8.28 1.76 10.98
N PHE A 119 -7.88 2.00 9.74
CA PHE A 119 -6.48 2.00 9.33
C PHE A 119 -6.11 3.38 8.82
N PHE A 120 -4.96 3.90 9.24
CA PHE A 120 -4.31 4.97 8.51
C PHE A 120 -2.80 4.74 8.38
N ILE A 121 -2.26 5.27 7.29
CA ILE A 121 -0.82 5.38 7.06
C ILE A 121 -0.52 6.76 6.49
N ASP A 122 0.56 7.38 6.96
CA ASP A 122 1.04 8.67 6.50
C ASP A 122 2.55 8.59 6.28
N ASN A 123 3.02 8.97 5.10
CA ASN A 123 4.43 9.07 4.74
C ASN A 123 4.65 10.14 3.67
N ASP A 124 5.86 10.30 3.17
CA ASP A 124 6.18 11.38 2.22
C ASP A 124 5.43 11.28 0.88
N LEU A 125 4.94 10.10 0.49
CA LEU A 125 4.29 9.86 -0.80
C LEU A 125 2.76 10.01 -0.72
N LEU A 126 2.16 9.54 0.36
CA LEU A 126 0.72 9.46 0.50
C LEU A 126 0.23 9.58 1.93
N PHE A 127 -1.04 9.95 2.05
CA PHE A 127 -1.82 9.75 3.27
C PHE A 127 -3.03 8.89 2.92
N LEU A 128 -3.24 7.79 3.65
CA LEU A 128 -4.39 6.91 3.48
C LEU A 128 -5.11 6.74 4.81
N LYS A 129 -6.42 6.94 4.82
CA LYS A 129 -7.33 6.59 5.91
C LYS A 129 -8.48 5.76 5.35
N LEU A 130 -8.71 4.58 5.93
CA LEU A 130 -9.79 3.68 5.54
C LEU A 130 -10.39 2.95 6.73
N THR A 131 -11.59 2.40 6.52
CA THR A 131 -12.26 1.49 7.47
C THR A 131 -12.35 0.10 6.86
N LEU A 132 -12.12 -0.95 7.64
CA LEU A 132 -12.22 -2.33 7.20
C LEU A 132 -13.44 -3.04 7.77
N GLN A 133 -14.16 -3.79 6.95
CA GLN A 133 -15.28 -4.62 7.40
C GLN A 133 -15.28 -5.94 6.62
N ARG A 134 -15.53 -7.05 7.30
CA ARG A 134 -15.73 -8.35 6.64
C ARG A 134 -17.21 -8.67 6.50
N GLN A 135 -17.63 -8.99 5.29
CA GLN A 135 -18.96 -9.51 4.97
C GLN A 135 -18.79 -10.83 4.22
N ASN A 136 -19.12 -11.95 4.86
CA ASN A 136 -18.92 -13.29 4.30
C ASN A 136 -17.47 -13.53 3.82
N LYS A 137 -17.28 -13.64 2.50
CA LYS A 137 -15.99 -13.89 1.82
C LYS A 137 -15.33 -12.60 1.32
N GLU A 138 -15.95 -11.45 1.57
CA GLU A 138 -15.48 -10.15 1.12
C GLU A 138 -14.92 -9.35 2.30
N LEU A 139 -13.77 -8.72 2.06
CA LEU A 139 -13.23 -7.65 2.87
C LEU A 139 -13.53 -6.35 2.13
N ILE A 140 -14.31 -5.49 2.76
CA ILE A 140 -14.65 -4.16 2.25
C ILE A 140 -13.76 -3.14 2.95
N ALA A 141 -13.01 -2.38 2.17
CA ALA A 141 -12.24 -1.24 2.61
C ALA A 141 -12.92 0.05 2.14
N GLY A 142 -13.53 0.78 3.08
CA GLY A 142 -14.10 2.11 2.83
C GLY A 142 -13.00 3.16 2.92
N ILE A 143 -12.48 3.60 1.78
CA ILE A 143 -11.43 4.61 1.67
C ILE A 143 -12.06 5.97 1.96
N LYS A 144 -11.77 6.52 3.14
CA LYS A 144 -12.25 7.84 3.57
C LYS A 144 -11.42 8.96 2.98
N LYS A 145 -10.12 8.70 2.83
CA LYS A 145 -9.18 9.64 2.24
C LYS A 145 -7.94 8.90 1.75
N LEU A 146 -7.59 9.05 0.49
CA LEU A 146 -6.28 8.71 -0.06
C LEU A 146 -5.74 9.96 -0.77
N LEU A 147 -4.78 10.63 -0.17
CA LEU A 147 -4.10 11.78 -0.76
C LEU A 147 -2.79 11.32 -1.39
N LEU A 148 -2.67 11.49 -2.71
CA LEU A 148 -1.40 11.31 -3.42
C LEU A 148 -0.66 12.66 -3.42
N LYS A 149 0.37 12.79 -2.58
CA LYS A 149 1.01 14.09 -2.28
C LYS A 149 1.70 14.70 -3.51
N ASP A 150 2.35 13.88 -4.33
CA ASP A 150 3.00 14.30 -5.58
C ASP A 150 2.03 14.93 -6.61
N TYR A 151 0.76 14.56 -6.54
CA TYR A 151 -0.26 14.96 -7.51
C TYR A 151 -1.30 15.92 -6.94
N ASP A 152 -1.30 16.14 -5.63
CA ASP A 152 -2.38 16.82 -4.90
C ASP A 152 -3.76 16.28 -5.30
N LEU A 153 -3.87 14.95 -5.29
CA LEU A 153 -5.06 14.24 -5.73
C LEU A 153 -5.65 13.45 -4.56
N ASN A 154 -6.88 13.78 -4.20
CA ASN A 154 -7.63 13.08 -3.16
C ASN A 154 -8.54 12.03 -3.78
N ILE A 155 -8.53 10.83 -3.22
CA ILE A 155 -9.36 9.70 -3.66
C ILE A 155 -10.18 9.19 -2.48
N ASP A 156 -11.47 9.00 -2.70
CA ASP A 156 -12.40 8.34 -1.78
C ASP A 156 -13.26 7.32 -2.52
N GLY A 157 -13.75 6.30 -1.81
CA GLY A 157 -14.51 5.22 -2.42
C GLY A 157 -14.47 3.91 -1.64
N ASN A 158 -14.83 2.83 -2.31
CA ASN A 158 -14.88 1.49 -1.73
C ASN A 158 -14.02 0.53 -2.53
N LEU A 159 -13.26 -0.29 -1.82
CA LEU A 159 -12.53 -1.43 -2.36
C LEU A 159 -13.11 -2.72 -1.76
N SER A 160 -13.70 -3.58 -2.60
CA SER A 160 -14.08 -4.95 -2.22
C SER A 160 -12.98 -5.92 -2.62
N ILE A 161 -12.64 -6.83 -1.70
CA ILE A 161 -11.65 -7.88 -1.90
C ILE A 161 -12.29 -9.22 -1.57
N ASN A 162 -12.52 -10.06 -2.58
CA ASN A 162 -12.87 -11.45 -2.34
C ASN A 162 -11.64 -12.21 -1.84
N THR A 163 -11.60 -12.55 -0.55
CA THR A 163 -10.41 -13.11 0.08
C THR A 163 -10.08 -14.54 -0.36
N LYS A 164 -11.00 -15.21 -1.07
CA LYS A 164 -10.80 -16.56 -1.60
C LYS A 164 -10.30 -16.53 -3.05
N SER A 165 -10.97 -15.77 -3.91
CA SER A 165 -10.62 -15.69 -5.34
C SER A 165 -9.59 -14.62 -5.67
N GLU A 166 -9.19 -13.81 -4.68
CA GLU A 166 -8.32 -12.64 -4.88
C GLU A 166 -8.81 -11.72 -5.99
N PHE A 167 -10.13 -11.54 -6.06
CA PHE A 167 -10.76 -10.56 -6.93
C PHE A 167 -10.85 -9.24 -6.19
N TYR A 168 -10.35 -8.17 -6.80
CA TYR A 168 -10.35 -6.83 -6.26
C TYR A 168 -11.23 -5.95 -7.13
N TYR A 169 -12.11 -5.17 -6.51
CA TYR A 169 -12.95 -4.20 -7.20
C TYR A 169 -12.97 -2.90 -6.42
N PHE A 170 -12.49 -1.83 -7.05
CA PHE A 170 -12.52 -0.48 -6.54
C PHE A 170 -13.56 0.34 -7.31
N GLN A 171 -14.32 1.14 -6.59
CA GLN A 171 -15.18 2.18 -7.13
C GLN A 171 -15.03 3.44 -6.29
N GLY A 172 -14.75 4.57 -6.91
CA GLY A 172 -14.54 5.82 -6.18
C GLY A 172 -14.39 7.04 -7.06
N ARG A 173 -14.09 8.17 -6.41
CA ARG A 173 -13.88 9.46 -7.06
C ARG A 173 -12.49 9.97 -6.73
N ALA A 174 -11.82 10.51 -7.73
CA ALA A 174 -10.61 11.29 -7.58
C ALA A 174 -10.94 12.78 -7.75
N THR A 175 -10.45 13.62 -6.86
CA THR A 175 -10.67 15.08 -6.86
C THR A 175 -9.35 15.77 -6.55
N GLY A 176 -8.92 16.67 -7.43
CA GLY A 176 -7.74 17.52 -7.23
C GLY A 176 -7.87 18.84 -7.97
N GLU A 177 -6.92 19.76 -7.77
CA GLU A 177 -6.96 21.07 -8.44
C GLU A 177 -6.83 20.95 -9.96
N LEU A 178 -6.08 19.97 -10.47
CA LEU A 178 -5.79 19.83 -11.90
C LEU A 178 -6.78 18.96 -12.64
N LEU A 179 -7.38 17.98 -11.96
CA LEU A 179 -8.28 17.02 -12.54
C LEU A 179 -9.24 16.42 -11.51
N ASP A 180 -10.36 15.91 -11.97
CA ASP A 180 -11.26 15.04 -11.22
C ASP A 180 -11.93 14.04 -12.15
N PHE A 181 -12.28 12.88 -11.60
CA PHE A 181 -12.96 11.80 -12.33
C PHE A 181 -13.57 10.78 -11.37
N ASN A 182 -14.53 10.02 -11.87
CA ASN A 182 -15.00 8.79 -11.26
C ASN A 182 -14.21 7.59 -11.83
N ALA A 183 -13.91 6.59 -11.02
CA ALA A 183 -13.18 5.40 -11.47
C ALA A 183 -13.78 4.11 -10.91
N SER A 184 -13.86 3.12 -11.79
CA SER A 184 -14.10 1.71 -11.45
C SER A 184 -12.92 0.89 -11.94
N ILE A 185 -12.29 0.12 -11.05
CA ILE A 185 -11.13 -0.72 -11.37
C ILE A 185 -11.38 -2.12 -10.85
N SER A 186 -11.21 -3.13 -11.69
CA SER A 186 -11.22 -4.54 -11.26
C SER A 186 -9.88 -5.19 -11.56
N TYR A 187 -9.45 -6.08 -10.67
CA TYR A 187 -8.22 -6.84 -10.85
C TYR A 187 -8.40 -8.29 -10.42
N LYS A 188 -7.95 -9.21 -11.29
CA LYS A 188 -7.93 -10.65 -11.04
C LYS A 188 -6.90 -11.34 -11.91
N ASP A 189 -6.12 -12.27 -11.35
CA ASP A 189 -5.27 -13.16 -12.14
C ASP A 189 -4.37 -12.42 -13.15
N LYS A 190 -3.77 -11.29 -12.73
CA LYS A 190 -2.95 -10.42 -13.58
C LYS A 190 -3.68 -9.71 -14.73
N ASN A 191 -5.00 -9.64 -14.66
CA ASN A 191 -5.83 -8.86 -15.56
C ASN A 191 -6.40 -7.67 -14.81
N LEU A 192 -6.34 -6.49 -15.42
CA LEU A 192 -6.87 -5.25 -14.87
C LEU A 192 -7.84 -4.64 -15.89
N ALA A 193 -9.10 -4.46 -15.49
CA ALA A 193 -10.05 -3.65 -16.25
C ALA A 193 -10.28 -2.34 -15.51
N TYR A 194 -10.33 -1.24 -16.24
CA TYR A 194 -10.60 0.08 -15.68
C TYR A 194 -11.63 0.82 -16.52
N LYS A 195 -12.41 1.65 -15.85
CA LYS A 195 -13.32 2.62 -16.43
C LYS A 195 -13.17 3.91 -15.66
N ILE A 196 -12.78 4.97 -16.35
CA ILE A 196 -12.74 6.34 -15.86
C ILE A 196 -13.92 7.05 -16.50
N GLU A 197 -14.70 7.78 -15.72
CA GLU A 197 -15.92 8.47 -16.15
C GLU A 197 -15.86 9.92 -15.66
N ASP A 198 -16.50 10.81 -16.40
CA ASP A 198 -16.59 12.25 -16.07
C ASP A 198 -15.22 12.88 -15.84
N LEU A 199 -14.23 12.55 -16.68
CA LEU A 199 -12.87 13.06 -16.51
C LEU A 199 -12.79 14.52 -16.94
N ASN A 200 -12.57 15.39 -15.97
CA ASN A 200 -12.35 16.81 -16.16
C ASN A 200 -10.88 17.13 -15.96
N ILE A 201 -10.25 17.75 -16.95
CA ILE A 201 -8.85 18.18 -16.88
C ILE A 201 -8.81 19.70 -17.05
N ARG A 202 -8.33 20.40 -16.01
CA ARG A 202 -8.19 21.86 -15.97
C ARG A 202 -6.83 22.36 -16.44
N ASN A 203 -5.78 21.52 -16.36
CA ASN A 203 -4.44 21.89 -16.80
C ASN A 203 -3.61 20.66 -17.18
N ILE A 204 -3.70 20.26 -18.45
CA ILE A 204 -2.99 19.09 -18.98
C ILE A 204 -1.46 19.22 -18.89
N THR A 205 -0.92 20.44 -19.09
CA THR A 205 0.52 20.68 -19.08
C THR A 205 1.11 20.42 -17.70
N GLU A 206 0.46 20.89 -16.64
CA GLU A 206 0.93 20.66 -15.27
C GLU A 206 0.78 19.19 -14.86
N ILE A 207 -0.28 18.50 -15.28
CA ILE A 207 -0.44 17.05 -15.06
C ILE A 207 0.74 16.30 -15.70
N PHE A 208 1.02 16.57 -16.97
CA PHE A 208 2.11 15.92 -17.69
C PHE A 208 3.48 16.21 -17.06
N LYS A 209 3.70 17.46 -16.61
CA LYS A 209 4.90 17.83 -15.87
C LYS A 209 5.05 17.04 -14.57
N ARG A 210 3.97 16.82 -13.80
CA ARG A 210 4.00 16.01 -12.57
C ARG A 210 4.25 14.53 -12.87
N VAL A 211 3.57 13.96 -13.88
CA VAL A 211 3.76 12.56 -14.30
C VAL A 211 5.19 12.30 -14.79
N ASN A 212 5.75 13.20 -15.61
CA ASN A 212 7.10 13.08 -16.15
C ASN A 212 8.21 13.07 -15.08
N LYS A 213 7.94 13.51 -13.84
CA LYS A 213 8.91 13.40 -12.73
C LYS A 213 9.14 11.96 -12.28
N ARG A 214 8.18 11.07 -12.53
CA ARG A 214 8.18 9.68 -12.05
C ARG A 214 8.13 8.64 -13.17
N ILE A 215 7.60 9.00 -14.34
CA ILE A 215 7.40 8.12 -15.48
C ILE A 215 7.83 8.85 -16.75
N GLU A 216 8.78 8.29 -17.51
CA GLU A 216 9.17 8.85 -18.80
C GLU A 216 8.07 8.61 -19.83
N LEU A 217 7.32 9.66 -20.18
CA LEU A 217 6.31 9.58 -21.23
C LEU A 217 6.94 9.63 -22.63
N PRO A 218 6.40 8.90 -23.63
CA PRO A 218 6.87 8.98 -25.00
C PRO A 218 6.93 10.44 -25.49
N GLN A 219 8.03 10.81 -26.14
CA GLN A 219 8.26 12.19 -26.59
C GLN A 219 7.13 12.72 -27.49
N SER A 220 6.56 11.86 -28.33
CA SER A 220 5.41 12.18 -29.18
C SER A 220 4.17 12.55 -28.36
N LEU A 221 3.88 11.82 -27.29
CA LEU A 221 2.76 12.09 -26.39
C LEU A 221 2.96 13.43 -25.67
N ASN A 222 4.16 13.67 -25.14
CA ASN A 222 4.51 14.95 -24.53
C ASN A 222 4.35 16.11 -25.53
N LEU A 223 4.83 15.96 -26.77
CA LEU A 223 4.71 16.99 -27.80
C LEU A 223 3.26 17.32 -28.14
N TRP A 224 2.42 16.30 -28.31
CA TRP A 224 1.02 16.50 -28.65
C TRP A 224 0.22 17.06 -27.49
N MET A 225 0.29 16.44 -26.32
CA MET A 225 -0.57 16.81 -25.19
C MET A 225 -0.13 18.09 -24.48
N ALA A 226 1.18 18.35 -24.39
CA ALA A 226 1.66 19.55 -23.70
C ALA A 226 1.77 20.79 -24.60
N TYR A 227 1.93 20.63 -25.93
CA TYR A 227 2.24 21.75 -26.82
C TYR A 227 1.29 21.92 -28.00
N ARG A 228 0.89 20.86 -28.70
CA ARG A 228 0.14 20.98 -29.98
C ARG A 228 -1.38 20.94 -29.83
N ALA A 229 -1.88 20.07 -28.98
CA ALA A 229 -3.30 19.85 -28.75
C ALA A 229 -3.76 20.49 -27.43
N LYS A 230 -3.06 21.54 -26.96
CA LYS A 230 -3.29 22.20 -25.67
C LYS A 230 -4.66 22.91 -25.65
N GLY A 231 -5.60 22.34 -24.91
CA GLY A 231 -6.85 22.96 -24.53
C GLY A 231 -6.73 23.61 -23.14
N GLU A 232 -7.55 24.62 -22.89
CA GLU A 232 -7.72 25.20 -21.55
C GLU A 232 -8.46 24.24 -20.62
N PHE A 233 -9.30 23.38 -21.19
CA PHE A 233 -10.10 22.40 -20.48
C PHE A 233 -10.34 21.17 -21.36
N TYR A 234 -10.35 19.98 -20.77
CA TYR A 234 -10.79 18.76 -21.43
C TYR A 234 -11.85 18.07 -20.59
N HIS A 235 -12.88 17.58 -21.28
CA HIS A 235 -13.86 16.68 -20.71
C HIS A 235 -13.86 15.39 -21.53
N LEU A 236 -13.78 14.25 -20.87
CA LEU A 236 -13.99 12.94 -21.46
C LEU A 236 -15.14 12.27 -20.72
N ASP A 237 -16.20 11.90 -21.44
CA ASP A 237 -17.35 11.17 -20.89
C ASP A 237 -16.88 9.87 -20.22
N TYR A 238 -16.02 9.13 -20.93
CA TYR A 238 -15.37 7.95 -20.40
C TYR A 238 -14.02 7.65 -21.07
N LEU A 239 -13.18 6.91 -20.34
CA LEU A 239 -11.96 6.27 -20.81
C LEU A 239 -11.89 4.89 -20.16
N GLN A 240 -11.90 3.83 -20.96
CA GLN A 240 -11.98 2.47 -20.45
C GLN A 240 -11.05 1.52 -21.20
N GLY A 241 -10.73 0.40 -20.56
CA GLY A 241 -9.97 -0.64 -21.22
C GLY A 241 -9.52 -1.74 -20.28
N PHE A 242 -8.64 -2.57 -20.82
CA PHE A 242 -8.19 -3.81 -20.22
C PHE A 242 -6.67 -3.99 -20.39
N ILE A 243 -6.01 -4.49 -19.35
CA ILE A 243 -4.58 -4.76 -19.32
C ILE A 243 -4.37 -6.22 -18.93
N ASP A 244 -3.70 -6.97 -19.82
CA ASP A 244 -3.24 -8.33 -19.55
C ASP A 244 -1.75 -8.27 -19.21
N PHE A 245 -1.41 -8.28 -17.92
CA PHE A 245 -0.02 -8.26 -17.47
C PHE A 245 0.71 -9.60 -17.73
N THR A 246 0.01 -10.67 -18.11
CA THR A 246 0.66 -11.93 -18.52
C THR A 246 1.24 -11.83 -19.92
N LYS A 247 0.51 -11.17 -20.83
CA LYS A 247 0.95 -10.94 -22.22
C LYS A 247 1.64 -9.60 -22.42
N ASN A 248 1.63 -8.73 -21.40
CA ASN A 248 2.08 -7.35 -21.48
C ASN A 248 1.34 -6.56 -22.58
N ASN A 249 0.04 -6.81 -22.70
CA ASN A 249 -0.83 -6.19 -23.71
C ASN A 249 -1.82 -5.24 -23.06
N TYR A 250 -2.12 -4.15 -23.78
CA TYR A 250 -3.09 -3.15 -23.41
C TYR A 250 -4.14 -3.02 -24.50
N TYR A 251 -5.41 -3.00 -24.10
CA TYR A 251 -6.57 -2.93 -24.98
C TYR A 251 -7.40 -1.72 -24.55
N LEU A 252 -7.46 -0.71 -25.40
CA LEU A 252 -8.31 0.46 -25.20
C LEU A 252 -9.73 0.16 -25.71
N ASP A 253 -10.74 0.58 -24.97
CA ASP A 253 -12.16 0.46 -25.33
C ASP A 253 -12.63 -0.98 -25.62
N ASN A 254 -12.01 -1.94 -24.93
CA ASN A 254 -12.36 -3.35 -24.99
C ASN A 254 -12.52 -3.85 -23.55
N ILE A 255 -13.71 -4.33 -23.19
CA ILE A 255 -14.06 -4.87 -21.87
C ILE A 255 -14.58 -6.30 -22.05
#